data_AF-A0A3N5VPQ1-F1
#
_entry.id   AF-A0A3N5VPQ1-F1
#
_cell.length_a   1.000
_cell.length_b   1.000
_cell.length_c   1.000
_cell.angle_alpha   90.00
_cell.angle_beta   90.00
_cell.angle_gamma   90.00
#
_symmetry.space_group_name_H-M   'P 1'
#
loop_
_entity.id
_entity.type
_entity.pdbx_description
1 polymer ?
#
loop_
_entity_poly.entity_id
_entity_poly.type
_entity_poly.pdbx_seq_one_letter_code
_entity_poly.pdbx_strand_id
1 'polypeptide(L)'
;EEAIALLLDLPNMEQQNRWLILGEDVRYWRIATTLVLEALAAQKIVPVINPGRNGYHARWMTVLDSPRDAERLGFMERNMPPICRAEWWDPTIRRPIRGKYRRRGGPGLEDAAASDHIDPPHTPHGLLNSFINSFGDALARQWSAGVIRQSEPRPGINGNGDPRYGAQNNRPFAGMEDQPAYRWLTALFRPDSAIKGSPAQVQSLESGFRAWIRNLHAAGDATFRIAFRLEAPANQVIDASFTGAMNPSRDWKLHYMLQARDDPSLLVSADQIWKSSGSAMTQLGRRFERPQEKMLAGLGYAGRLYIPVAESLKGKSPTRLDLDTRQAYAFLRETAPMLEEAGFGLLVPPWWNKPGARLGMRLRLRPAEGVTREAVAKGKLSFQNLIQYRWELSLGDTPLTEQEFRALAALKTPLVQIRGQWVQLDPEQVDAAIRFWEKQDMGGEISVLEALQMGMTAGQMSTGLPIEEIITEDWLTDWLERFNEPGKVNELPQPAGLTGELRPYQRFGYSWLAFF
;
A
#
# COMPACT_ATOMS: atom_id res chain seq x y z
N GLU A 1 -3.09 -13.08 -31.02
CA GLU A 1 -3.63 -14.20 -30.21
C GLU A 1 -2.64 -15.36 -30.15
N GLU A 2 -2.09 -15.83 -31.28
CA GLU A 2 -1.10 -16.92 -31.31
C GLU A 2 0.16 -16.68 -30.45
N ALA A 3 0.68 -15.45 -30.42
CA ALA A 3 1.83 -15.08 -29.58
C ALA A 3 1.54 -15.14 -28.07
N ILE A 4 0.27 -15.01 -27.65
CA ILE A 4 -0.12 -15.05 -26.23
C ILE A 4 -0.02 -16.48 -25.72
N ALA A 5 -0.64 -17.43 -26.43
CA ALA A 5 -0.56 -18.84 -26.09
C ALA A 5 0.90 -19.32 -26.05
N LEU A 6 1.69 -18.93 -27.06
CA LEU A 6 3.11 -19.27 -27.10
C LEU A 6 3.87 -18.81 -25.87
N LEU A 7 3.74 -17.54 -25.44
CA LEU A 7 4.50 -16.99 -24.31
C LEU A 7 4.02 -17.53 -22.95
N LEU A 8 2.73 -17.85 -22.82
CA LEU A 8 2.16 -18.43 -21.61
C LEU A 8 2.54 -19.90 -21.41
N ASP A 9 2.65 -20.67 -22.50
CA ASP A 9 2.91 -22.11 -22.47
C ASP A 9 4.42 -22.47 -22.40
N LEU A 10 5.31 -21.47 -22.31
CA LEU A 10 6.75 -21.73 -22.19
C LEU A 10 7.10 -22.42 -20.86
N PRO A 11 7.98 -23.45 -20.86
CA PRO A 11 8.36 -24.17 -19.64
C PRO A 11 9.13 -23.27 -18.67
N ASN A 12 8.88 -23.38 -17.36
CA ASN A 12 9.61 -22.65 -16.31
C ASN A 12 11.13 -22.78 -16.47
N MET A 13 11.87 -21.69 -16.21
CA MET A 13 13.33 -21.65 -16.36
C MET A 13 14.03 -22.75 -15.54
N GLU A 14 13.43 -23.18 -14.44
CA GLU A 14 13.90 -24.27 -13.57
C GLU A 14 13.61 -25.68 -14.11
N GLN A 15 12.68 -25.82 -15.07
CA GLN A 15 12.28 -27.09 -15.68
C GLN A 15 12.88 -27.29 -17.08
N GLN A 16 13.96 -26.56 -17.43
CA GLN A 16 14.57 -26.68 -18.74
C GLN A 16 15.13 -28.09 -18.97
N ASN A 17 14.58 -28.78 -19.98
CA ASN A 17 15.19 -29.97 -20.56
C ASN A 17 16.57 -29.60 -21.12
N ARG A 18 17.59 -30.41 -20.85
CA ARG A 18 19.00 -30.17 -21.24
C ARG A 18 19.25 -29.94 -22.74
N TRP A 19 18.26 -30.16 -23.61
CA TRP A 19 18.38 -30.09 -25.07
C TRP A 19 17.69 -28.88 -25.71
N LEU A 20 16.94 -28.07 -24.96
CA LEU A 20 16.24 -26.88 -25.48
C LEU A 20 16.64 -25.63 -24.71
N ILE A 21 17.28 -24.68 -25.39
CA ILE A 21 17.68 -23.39 -24.83
C ILE A 21 16.83 -22.30 -25.47
N LEU A 22 16.02 -21.61 -24.67
CA LEU A 22 15.24 -20.45 -25.15
C LEU A 22 16.18 -19.28 -25.46
N GLY A 23 15.92 -18.55 -26.54
CA GLY A 23 16.62 -17.32 -26.91
C GLY A 23 16.40 -16.19 -25.91
N GLU A 24 17.31 -15.20 -25.90
CA GLU A 24 17.25 -14.05 -24.99
C GLU A 24 15.99 -13.20 -25.19
N ASP A 25 15.52 -13.09 -26.44
CA ASP A 25 14.28 -12.41 -26.82
C ASP A 25 13.04 -13.09 -26.22
N VAL A 26 12.93 -14.41 -26.37
CA VAL A 26 11.81 -15.20 -25.86
C VAL A 26 11.78 -15.15 -24.34
N ARG A 27 12.95 -15.24 -23.69
CA ARG A 27 13.05 -15.09 -22.23
C ARG A 27 12.62 -13.69 -21.77
N TYR A 28 13.08 -12.65 -22.46
CA TYR A 28 12.75 -11.27 -22.11
C TYR A 28 11.25 -11.00 -22.21
N TRP A 29 10.62 -11.35 -23.34
CA TRP A 29 9.20 -11.13 -23.54
C TRP A 29 8.33 -11.99 -22.63
N ARG A 30 8.79 -13.18 -22.24
CA ARG A 30 8.12 -13.98 -21.21
C ARG A 30 8.12 -13.29 -19.84
N ILE A 31 9.24 -12.69 -19.44
CA ILE A 31 9.29 -11.91 -18.19
C ILE A 31 8.32 -10.74 -18.25
N ALA A 32 8.25 -10.04 -19.39
CA ALA A 32 7.27 -8.98 -19.60
C ALA A 32 5.82 -9.51 -19.51
N THR A 33 5.55 -10.68 -20.06
CA THR A 33 4.25 -11.37 -19.92
C THR A 33 3.93 -11.66 -18.45
N THR A 34 4.87 -12.16 -17.67
CA THR A 34 4.66 -12.39 -16.22
C THR A 34 4.32 -11.09 -15.49
N LEU A 35 4.98 -9.98 -15.82
CA LEU A 35 4.66 -8.68 -15.23
C LEU A 35 3.23 -8.23 -15.55
N VAL A 36 2.76 -8.44 -16.79
CA VAL A 36 1.38 -8.13 -17.17
C VAL A 36 0.38 -9.01 -16.42
N LEU A 37 0.68 -10.30 -16.25
CA LEU A 37 -0.17 -11.22 -15.48
C LEU A 37 -0.22 -10.85 -13.99
N GLU A 38 0.92 -10.47 -13.39
CA GLU A 38 0.96 -9.96 -12.02
C GLU A 38 0.06 -8.72 -11.86
N ALA A 39 0.13 -7.78 -12.80
CA ALA A 39 -0.72 -6.60 -12.78
C ALA A 39 -2.20 -6.93 -12.92
N LEU A 40 -2.56 -7.86 -13.82
CA LEU A 40 -3.94 -8.33 -13.98
C LEU A 40 -4.47 -9.04 -12.72
N ALA A 41 -3.67 -9.93 -12.12
CA ALA A 41 -4.02 -10.62 -10.88
C ALA A 41 -4.19 -9.65 -9.71
N ALA A 42 -3.40 -8.58 -9.67
CA ALA A 42 -3.52 -7.49 -8.72
C ALA A 42 -4.62 -6.46 -9.09
N GLN A 43 -5.42 -6.71 -10.12
CA GLN A 43 -6.49 -5.82 -10.61
C GLN A 43 -5.98 -4.41 -11.03
N LYS A 44 -4.71 -4.29 -11.39
CA LYS A 44 -4.07 -3.04 -11.84
C LYS A 44 -4.29 -2.82 -13.34
N ILE A 45 -5.55 -2.67 -13.75
CA ILE A 45 -5.93 -2.33 -15.12
C ILE A 45 -7.01 -1.25 -15.14
N VAL A 46 -6.95 -0.36 -16.14
CA VAL A 46 -7.93 0.71 -16.30
C VAL A 46 -8.45 0.79 -17.74
N PRO A 47 -9.74 1.10 -17.94
CA PRO A 47 -10.27 1.32 -19.27
C PRO A 47 -9.87 2.69 -19.80
N VAL A 48 -9.48 2.77 -21.07
CA VAL A 48 -9.08 4.02 -21.73
C VAL A 48 -9.75 4.17 -23.09
N ILE A 49 -9.79 5.42 -23.57
CA ILE A 49 -10.21 5.79 -24.91
C ILE A 49 -8.96 6.22 -25.68
N ASN A 50 -8.56 5.44 -26.69
CA ASN A 50 -7.34 5.68 -27.45
C ASN A 50 -7.68 6.20 -28.87
N PRO A 51 -7.22 7.40 -29.28
CA PRO A 51 -7.40 7.90 -30.64
C PRO A 51 -6.53 7.12 -31.64
N GLY A 52 -7.13 6.61 -32.70
CA GLY A 52 -6.46 5.91 -33.79
C GLY A 52 -6.72 6.55 -35.16
N ARG A 53 -6.10 5.98 -36.21
CA ARG A 53 -6.25 6.50 -37.60
C ARG A 53 -7.69 6.52 -38.10
N ASN A 54 -8.53 5.60 -37.61
CA ASN A 54 -9.91 5.40 -38.07
C ASN A 54 -10.96 5.67 -36.97
N GLY A 55 -10.68 6.58 -36.03
CA GLY A 55 -11.58 6.93 -34.93
C GLY A 55 -11.02 6.54 -33.56
N TYR A 56 -11.90 6.40 -32.56
CA TYR A 56 -11.49 6.10 -31.19
C TYR A 56 -11.71 4.63 -30.86
N HIS A 57 -10.80 4.07 -30.08
CA HIS A 57 -10.80 2.68 -29.68
C HIS A 57 -10.86 2.54 -28.16
N ALA A 58 -11.73 1.67 -27.67
CA ALA A 58 -11.76 1.24 -26.28
C ALA A 58 -10.58 0.30 -26.04
N ARG A 59 -9.76 0.53 -25.02
CA ARG A 59 -8.63 -0.33 -24.65
C ARG A 59 -8.53 -0.50 -23.13
N TRP A 60 -8.03 -1.63 -22.66
CA TRP A 60 -7.50 -1.73 -21.30
C TRP A 60 -6.03 -1.30 -21.29
N MET A 61 -5.64 -0.60 -20.25
CA MET A 61 -4.27 -0.17 -20.00
C MET A 61 -3.80 -0.78 -18.68
N THR A 62 -2.60 -1.35 -18.69
CA THR A 62 -2.00 -1.92 -17.49
C THR A 62 -1.39 -0.80 -16.65
N VAL A 63 -1.67 -0.80 -15.34
CA VAL A 63 -1.18 0.20 -14.40
C VAL A 63 0.01 -0.37 -13.64
N LEU A 64 1.19 0.23 -13.84
CA LEU A 64 2.46 -0.17 -13.24
C LEU A 64 3.13 1.04 -12.59
N ASP A 65 2.48 1.60 -11.57
CA ASP A 65 2.80 2.89 -10.97
C ASP A 65 3.38 2.81 -9.54
N SER A 66 3.57 1.60 -9.01
CA SER A 66 4.21 1.43 -7.70
C SER A 66 5.73 1.57 -7.79
N PRO A 67 6.43 1.94 -6.71
CA PRO A 67 7.90 2.03 -6.71
C PRO A 67 8.58 0.73 -7.18
N ARG A 68 8.03 -0.43 -6.77
CA ARG A 68 8.50 -1.75 -7.20
C ARG A 68 8.35 -1.95 -8.71
N ASP A 69 7.25 -1.46 -9.28
CA ASP A 69 7.00 -1.57 -10.72
C ASP A 69 7.95 -0.68 -11.51
N ALA A 70 8.19 0.55 -11.04
CA ALA A 70 9.13 1.48 -11.65
C ALA A 70 10.57 0.94 -11.69
N GLU A 71 11.05 0.35 -10.59
CA GLU A 71 12.37 -0.30 -10.54
C GLU A 71 12.49 -1.45 -11.55
N ARG A 72 11.45 -2.29 -11.63
CA ARG A 72 11.39 -3.44 -12.55
C ARG A 72 11.38 -2.98 -14.01
N LEU A 73 10.54 -2.01 -14.36
CA LEU A 73 10.47 -1.44 -15.71
C LEU A 73 11.81 -0.83 -16.11
N GLY A 74 12.39 0.02 -15.26
CA GLY A 74 13.70 0.61 -15.51
C GLY A 74 14.81 -0.44 -15.65
N PHE A 75 14.75 -1.54 -14.89
CA PHE A 75 15.68 -2.66 -15.04
C PHE A 75 15.50 -3.37 -16.39
N MET A 76 14.27 -3.65 -16.80
CA MET A 76 13.97 -4.30 -18.09
C MET A 76 14.39 -3.43 -19.27
N GLU A 77 14.10 -2.13 -19.23
CA GLU A 77 14.50 -1.18 -20.27
C GLU A 77 16.03 -1.13 -20.46
N ARG A 78 16.78 -1.04 -19.37
CA ARG A 78 18.26 -1.03 -19.40
C ARG A 78 18.85 -2.33 -19.92
N ASN A 79 18.19 -3.46 -19.65
CA ASN A 79 18.66 -4.80 -20.00
C ASN A 79 17.94 -5.41 -21.21
N MET A 80 17.20 -4.62 -21.99
CA MET A 80 16.49 -5.13 -23.16
C MET A 80 17.50 -5.68 -24.19
N PRO A 81 17.42 -6.98 -24.54
CA PRO A 81 18.33 -7.58 -25.50
C PRO A 81 18.31 -6.84 -26.85
N PRO A 82 19.45 -6.64 -27.53
CA PRO A 82 19.51 -6.01 -28.85
C PRO A 82 18.56 -6.65 -29.87
N ILE A 83 18.41 -7.98 -29.81
CA ILE A 83 17.51 -8.72 -30.69
C ILE A 83 16.03 -8.35 -30.52
N CYS A 84 15.58 -7.95 -29.31
CA CYS A 84 14.22 -7.44 -29.08
C CYS A 84 13.96 -6.10 -29.78
N ARG A 85 15.03 -5.39 -30.14
CA ARG A 85 15.01 -4.07 -30.79
C ARG A 85 15.30 -4.15 -32.29
N ALA A 86 15.57 -5.36 -32.79
CA ALA A 86 15.83 -5.59 -34.20
C ALA A 86 14.50 -5.55 -34.97
N GLU A 87 14.09 -4.35 -35.39
CA GLU A 87 12.91 -4.21 -36.23
C GLU A 87 13.25 -4.57 -37.69
N TRP A 88 12.37 -5.34 -38.32
CA TRP A 88 12.42 -5.56 -39.76
C TRP A 88 12.01 -4.26 -40.48
N TRP A 89 12.97 -3.65 -41.17
CA TRP A 89 12.72 -2.52 -42.07
C TRP A 89 12.14 -3.02 -43.40
N ASP A 90 10.84 -2.79 -43.66
CA ASP A 90 10.25 -2.93 -45.00
C ASP A 90 10.30 -1.56 -45.72
N PRO A 91 11.11 -1.41 -46.79
CA PRO A 91 11.20 -0.16 -47.56
C PRO A 91 9.88 0.28 -48.22
N THR A 92 8.89 -0.61 -48.32
CA THR A 92 7.62 -0.33 -49.02
C THR A 92 6.55 0.31 -48.13
N ILE A 93 6.70 0.28 -46.79
CA ILE A 93 5.64 0.65 -45.84
C ILE A 93 5.68 2.13 -45.36
N ARG A 94 6.65 2.95 -45.81
CA ARG A 94 6.62 4.42 -45.56
C ARG A 94 6.97 5.26 -46.78
N ARG A 95 5.94 5.76 -47.48
CA ARG A 95 6.01 7.12 -48.04
C ARG A 95 5.70 8.11 -46.91
N PRO A 96 6.52 9.12 -46.63
CA PRO A 96 6.18 10.15 -45.67
C PRO A 96 4.93 10.89 -46.17
N ILE A 97 3.99 11.15 -45.25
CA ILE A 97 2.83 12.00 -45.49
C ILE A 97 3.35 13.42 -45.75
N ARG A 98 3.61 13.76 -47.02
CA ARG A 98 3.71 15.15 -47.46
C ARG A 98 2.28 15.67 -47.63
N GLY A 99 1.57 15.81 -46.51
CA GLY A 99 0.27 16.45 -46.48
C GLY A 99 0.46 17.92 -46.88
N LYS A 100 -0.07 18.30 -48.05
CA LYS A 100 -0.16 19.69 -48.49
C LYS A 100 -1.14 20.44 -47.58
N TYR A 101 -0.77 20.74 -46.35
CA TYR A 101 -1.42 21.82 -45.61
C TYR A 101 -0.89 23.13 -46.17
N ARG A 102 -1.65 23.70 -47.10
CA ARG A 102 -1.55 25.12 -47.46
C ARG A 102 -1.69 25.90 -46.15
N ARG A 103 -0.60 26.52 -45.69
CA ARG A 103 -0.65 27.59 -44.67
C ARG A 103 -1.67 28.62 -45.12
N ARG A 104 -2.83 28.66 -44.47
CA ARG A 104 -3.70 29.83 -44.47
C ARG A 104 -3.71 30.32 -43.02
N GLY A 105 -3.12 31.49 -42.81
CA GLY A 105 -2.82 32.04 -41.50
C GLY A 105 -4.07 32.33 -40.67
N GLY A 106 -3.92 32.07 -39.38
CA GLY A 106 -4.73 32.58 -38.28
C GLY A 106 -3.88 32.43 -37.01
N PRO A 107 -3.74 33.48 -36.17
CA PRO A 107 -2.91 33.39 -34.96
C PRO A 107 -3.69 32.62 -33.88
N GLY A 108 -3.10 31.56 -33.31
CA GLY A 108 -3.67 30.91 -32.12
C GLY A 108 -3.67 29.37 -32.07
N LEU A 109 -2.86 28.67 -32.87
CA LEU A 109 -2.80 27.19 -32.88
C LEU A 109 -1.37 26.64 -32.77
N GLU A 110 -0.52 27.28 -31.96
CA GLU A 110 0.83 26.78 -31.67
C GLU A 110 0.93 26.02 -30.33
N ASP A 111 -0.09 26.08 -29.46
CA ASP A 111 0.00 25.54 -28.09
C ASP A 111 -0.57 24.12 -27.87
N ALA A 112 -1.06 23.43 -28.91
CA ALA A 112 -1.64 22.09 -28.79
C ALA A 112 -0.63 20.94 -29.06
N ALA A 113 0.65 21.26 -29.31
CA ALA A 113 1.68 20.27 -29.67
C ALA A 113 2.61 19.88 -28.50
N ALA A 114 2.32 20.32 -27.27
CA ALA A 114 3.16 20.12 -26.10
C ALA A 114 2.68 19.04 -25.10
N SER A 115 1.62 18.29 -25.41
CA SER A 115 1.15 17.17 -24.57
C SER A 115 1.08 15.88 -25.37
N ASP A 116 2.16 15.10 -25.33
CA ASP A 116 2.23 13.64 -25.46
C ASP A 116 3.64 13.33 -26.00
N HIS A 117 4.61 13.21 -25.09
CA HIS A 117 5.87 12.51 -25.39
C HIS A 117 5.54 11.03 -25.64
N ILE A 118 5.03 10.72 -26.84
CA ILE A 118 5.02 9.36 -27.35
C ILE A 118 6.46 9.09 -27.76
N ASP A 119 7.21 8.40 -26.92
CA ASP A 119 8.55 7.93 -27.27
C ASP A 119 8.49 7.23 -28.64
N PRO A 120 9.49 7.44 -29.52
CA PRO A 120 9.49 6.80 -30.82
C PRO A 120 9.43 5.28 -30.61
N PRO A 121 8.63 4.54 -31.42
CA PRO A 121 8.27 3.13 -31.19
C PRO A 121 9.45 2.15 -31.21
N HIS A 122 10.68 2.65 -31.36
CA HIS A 122 11.92 1.90 -31.48
C HIS A 122 12.83 2.05 -30.24
N THR A 123 12.42 2.81 -29.21
CA THR A 123 13.14 2.86 -27.93
C THR A 123 12.80 1.63 -27.07
N PRO A 124 13.70 1.19 -26.17
CA PRO A 124 13.37 0.13 -25.22
C PRO A 124 12.10 0.42 -24.41
N HIS A 125 11.94 1.66 -23.95
CA HIS A 125 10.75 2.12 -23.26
C HIS A 125 9.51 2.02 -24.15
N GLY A 126 9.56 2.55 -25.37
CA GLY A 126 8.44 2.52 -26.31
C GLY A 126 7.99 1.11 -26.68
N LEU A 127 8.94 0.20 -26.95
CA LEU A 127 8.67 -1.20 -27.26
C LEU A 127 8.07 -1.95 -26.07
N LEU A 128 8.67 -1.78 -24.87
CA LEU A 128 8.18 -2.42 -23.65
C LEU A 128 6.78 -1.94 -23.29
N ASN A 129 6.55 -0.61 -23.32
CA ASN A 129 5.25 -0.01 -23.02
C ASN A 129 4.18 -0.42 -24.06
N SER A 130 4.54 -0.48 -25.35
CA SER A 130 3.66 -0.96 -26.40
C SER A 130 3.27 -2.43 -26.19
N PHE A 131 4.24 -3.28 -25.84
CA PHE A 131 4.01 -4.69 -25.54
C PHE A 131 3.09 -4.84 -24.33
N ILE A 132 3.43 -4.22 -23.19
CA ILE A 132 2.66 -4.30 -21.94
C ILE A 132 1.21 -3.91 -22.17
N ASN A 133 0.96 -2.78 -22.84
CA ASN A 133 -0.40 -2.29 -23.06
C ASN A 133 -1.18 -3.16 -24.07
N SER A 134 -0.52 -3.60 -25.15
CA SER A 134 -1.19 -4.42 -26.18
C SER A 134 -1.50 -5.83 -25.64
N PHE A 135 -0.55 -6.42 -24.92
CA PHE A 135 -0.69 -7.74 -24.31
C PHE A 135 -1.68 -7.71 -23.14
N GLY A 136 -1.63 -6.67 -22.30
CA GLY A 136 -2.59 -6.43 -21.22
C GLY A 136 -4.01 -6.23 -21.74
N ASP A 137 -4.20 -5.45 -22.80
CA ASP A 137 -5.51 -5.28 -23.46
C ASP A 137 -6.07 -6.61 -23.98
N ALA A 138 -5.24 -7.40 -24.65
CA ALA A 138 -5.66 -8.69 -25.19
C ALA A 138 -6.03 -9.69 -24.09
N LEU A 139 -5.23 -9.80 -23.03
CA LEU A 139 -5.50 -10.69 -21.91
C LEU A 139 -6.75 -10.28 -21.12
N ALA A 140 -6.93 -8.98 -20.84
CA ALA A 140 -8.12 -8.48 -20.16
C ALA A 140 -9.40 -8.81 -20.94
N ARG A 141 -9.36 -8.65 -22.28
CA ARG A 141 -10.46 -9.06 -23.16
C ARG A 141 -10.71 -10.57 -23.11
N GLN A 142 -9.67 -11.37 -23.23
CA GLN A 142 -9.79 -12.83 -23.21
C GLN A 142 -10.40 -13.34 -21.91
N TRP A 143 -10.00 -12.78 -20.76
CA TRP A 143 -10.55 -13.14 -19.46
C TRP A 143 -12.04 -12.80 -19.34
N SER A 144 -12.43 -11.61 -19.83
CA SER A 144 -13.83 -11.16 -19.80
C SER A 144 -14.75 -11.87 -20.80
N ALA A 145 -14.20 -12.43 -21.89
CA ALA A 145 -14.98 -13.09 -22.93
C ALA A 145 -15.75 -14.31 -22.39
N GLY A 146 -15.22 -14.99 -21.36
CA GLY A 146 -15.92 -16.06 -20.65
C GLY A 146 -17.13 -15.58 -19.84
N VAL A 147 -17.01 -14.40 -19.22
CA VAL A 147 -18.07 -13.77 -18.39
C VAL A 147 -19.22 -13.23 -19.24
N ILE A 148 -18.92 -12.66 -20.42
CA ILE A 148 -19.95 -12.14 -21.33
C ILE A 148 -20.69 -13.27 -22.05
N ARG A 149 -20.00 -14.35 -22.45
CA ARG A 149 -20.66 -15.53 -23.05
C ARG A 149 -21.66 -16.22 -22.12
N GLN A 150 -21.49 -16.10 -20.80
CA GLN A 150 -22.44 -16.62 -19.81
C GLN A 150 -23.65 -15.71 -19.59
N SER A 151 -23.56 -14.43 -19.94
CA SER A 151 -24.64 -13.45 -19.83
C SER A 151 -25.41 -13.22 -21.14
N GLU A 152 -24.93 -13.74 -22.27
CA GLU A 152 -25.68 -13.79 -23.52
C GLU A 152 -26.80 -14.86 -23.46
N PRO A 153 -28.04 -14.53 -23.90
CA PRO A 153 -29.14 -15.48 -23.85
C PRO A 153 -28.87 -16.65 -24.81
N ARG A 154 -28.86 -17.88 -24.28
CA ARG A 154 -29.07 -19.07 -25.13
C ARG A 154 -30.48 -18.98 -25.71
N PRO A 155 -30.69 -19.11 -27.03
CA PRO A 155 -32.03 -19.21 -27.58
C PRO A 155 -32.66 -20.52 -27.10
N GLY A 156 -33.36 -20.47 -25.98
CA GLY A 156 -34.17 -21.54 -25.47
C GLY A 156 -35.50 -21.54 -26.21
N ILE A 157 -35.70 -22.53 -27.06
CA ILE A 157 -37.00 -22.84 -27.67
C ILE A 157 -37.82 -23.59 -26.62
N ASN A 158 -39.04 -23.14 -26.33
CA ASN A 158 -40.00 -23.93 -25.56
C ASN A 158 -40.41 -25.17 -26.35
N GLY A 159 -40.93 -26.22 -25.71
CA GLY A 159 -41.44 -27.41 -26.40
C GLY A 159 -42.51 -27.16 -27.48
N ASN A 160 -43.01 -25.92 -27.60
CA ASN A 160 -43.97 -25.45 -28.61
C ASN A 160 -43.37 -24.51 -29.69
N GLY A 161 -42.06 -24.29 -29.74
CA GLY A 161 -41.43 -23.48 -30.80
C GLY A 161 -41.29 -21.98 -30.52
N ASP A 162 -41.90 -21.45 -29.45
CA ASP A 162 -41.81 -20.01 -29.14
C ASP A 162 -40.52 -19.60 -28.39
N PRO A 163 -39.95 -18.41 -28.68
CA PRO A 163 -38.83 -17.86 -27.93
C PRO A 163 -39.19 -17.56 -26.47
N ARG A 164 -38.36 -18.00 -25.51
CA ARG A 164 -38.49 -17.60 -24.10
C ARG A 164 -38.19 -16.11 -23.90
N TYR A 165 -39.21 -15.28 -23.74
CA TYR A 165 -39.11 -13.85 -23.36
C TYR A 165 -38.78 -13.61 -21.87
N GLY A 166 -38.04 -14.51 -21.22
CA GLY A 166 -37.88 -14.53 -19.75
C GLY A 166 -36.55 -13.98 -19.19
N ALA A 167 -35.57 -13.62 -20.02
CA ALA A 167 -34.20 -13.35 -19.55
C ALA A 167 -33.67 -11.93 -19.84
N GLN A 168 -34.54 -10.96 -20.12
CA GLN A 168 -34.11 -9.58 -20.42
C GLN A 168 -33.77 -8.74 -19.17
N ASN A 169 -34.24 -9.13 -17.98
CA ASN A 169 -34.15 -8.29 -16.77
C ASN A 169 -32.83 -8.35 -16.00
N ASN A 170 -31.81 -9.09 -16.46
CA ASN A 170 -30.52 -9.17 -15.77
C ASN A 170 -29.34 -8.66 -16.63
N ARG A 171 -29.61 -7.71 -17.53
CA ARG A 171 -28.57 -7.01 -18.31
C ARG A 171 -28.06 -5.81 -17.50
N PRO A 172 -26.78 -5.75 -17.14
CA PRO A 172 -26.17 -4.49 -16.71
C PRO A 172 -26.40 -3.44 -17.81
N PHE A 173 -26.92 -2.26 -17.44
CA PHE A 173 -27.10 -1.09 -18.32
C PHE A 173 -28.14 -1.25 -19.46
N ALA A 174 -29.18 -2.07 -19.28
CA ALA A 174 -30.31 -2.14 -20.22
C ALA A 174 -30.91 -0.75 -20.51
N GLY A 175 -31.19 -0.43 -21.78
CA GLY A 175 -31.75 0.85 -22.21
C GLY A 175 -30.74 1.99 -22.44
N MET A 176 -29.44 1.73 -22.22
CA MET A 176 -28.36 2.72 -22.47
C MET A 176 -27.64 2.51 -23.81
N GLU A 177 -28.17 1.69 -24.71
CA GLU A 177 -27.51 1.23 -25.96
C GLU A 177 -27.15 2.39 -26.93
N ASP A 178 -27.90 3.49 -26.84
CA ASP A 178 -27.65 4.70 -27.61
C ASP A 178 -26.63 5.66 -27.00
N GLN A 179 -26.21 5.42 -25.75
CA GLN A 179 -25.23 6.26 -25.08
C GLN A 179 -23.80 5.89 -25.53
N PRO A 180 -22.96 6.88 -25.91
CA PRO A 180 -21.56 6.61 -26.26
C PRO A 180 -20.77 5.89 -25.17
N ALA A 181 -21.07 6.17 -23.90
CA ALA A 181 -20.44 5.51 -22.75
C ALA A 181 -20.70 4.00 -22.72
N TYR A 182 -21.94 3.57 -22.98
CA TYR A 182 -22.29 2.15 -23.08
C TYR A 182 -21.57 1.47 -24.26
N ARG A 183 -21.51 2.15 -25.41
CA ARG A 183 -20.80 1.64 -26.60
C ARG A 183 -19.29 1.53 -26.37
N TRP A 184 -18.70 2.43 -25.59
CA TRP A 184 -17.32 2.34 -25.14
C TRP A 184 -17.10 1.16 -24.19
N LEU A 185 -17.94 1.01 -23.15
CA LEU A 185 -17.84 -0.09 -22.19
C LEU A 185 -18.00 -1.46 -22.86
N THR A 186 -18.94 -1.59 -23.79
CA THR A 186 -19.12 -2.84 -24.55
C THR A 186 -17.96 -3.12 -25.50
N ALA A 187 -17.38 -2.09 -26.13
CA ALA A 187 -16.20 -2.23 -26.99
C ALA A 187 -14.94 -2.64 -26.22
N LEU A 188 -14.84 -2.41 -24.91
CA LEU A 188 -13.69 -2.87 -24.08
C LEU A 188 -13.56 -4.40 -24.02
N PHE A 189 -14.67 -5.11 -24.21
CA PHE A 189 -14.71 -6.57 -24.04
C PHE A 189 -14.91 -7.33 -25.35
N ARG A 190 -15.06 -6.62 -26.47
CA ARG A 190 -15.23 -7.22 -27.81
C ARG A 190 -13.89 -7.30 -28.55
N PRO A 191 -13.74 -8.19 -29.54
CA PRO A 191 -12.57 -8.16 -30.44
C PRO A 191 -12.49 -6.85 -31.23
N ASP A 192 -13.64 -6.31 -31.65
CA ASP A 192 -13.74 -4.97 -32.22
C ASP A 192 -13.69 -3.91 -31.12
N SER A 193 -12.58 -3.17 -31.07
CA SER A 193 -12.33 -2.09 -30.12
C SER A 193 -12.95 -0.75 -30.54
N ALA A 194 -13.49 -0.62 -31.76
CA ALA A 194 -13.97 0.66 -32.27
C ALA A 194 -15.20 1.16 -31.49
N ILE A 195 -15.14 2.40 -31.01
CA ILE A 195 -16.27 3.05 -30.34
C ILE A 195 -17.21 3.59 -31.42
N LYS A 196 -18.39 2.98 -31.54
CA LYS A 196 -19.39 3.35 -32.56
C LYS A 196 -20.16 4.62 -32.17
N GLY A 197 -20.12 5.64 -33.01
CA GLY A 197 -20.86 6.89 -32.82
C GLY A 197 -20.43 7.96 -33.82
N SER A 198 -21.10 9.11 -33.81
CA SER A 198 -20.61 10.26 -34.58
C SER A 198 -19.32 10.80 -33.97
N PRO A 199 -18.41 11.43 -34.75
CA PRO A 199 -17.17 12.00 -34.22
C PRO A 199 -17.40 12.95 -33.04
N ALA A 200 -18.46 13.76 -33.09
CA ALA A 200 -18.83 14.69 -32.01
C ALA A 200 -19.25 13.97 -30.72
N GLN A 201 -20.03 12.88 -30.82
CA GLN A 201 -20.44 12.08 -29.66
C GLN A 201 -19.24 11.44 -28.96
N VAL A 202 -18.31 10.88 -29.74
CA VAL A 202 -17.15 10.18 -29.20
C VAL A 202 -16.11 11.17 -28.65
N GLN A 203 -15.94 12.33 -29.29
CA GLN A 203 -15.08 13.40 -28.76
C GLN A 203 -15.63 13.99 -27.45
N SER A 204 -16.95 14.16 -27.33
CA SER A 204 -17.60 14.59 -26.09
C SER A 204 -17.38 13.57 -24.97
N LEU A 205 -17.54 12.27 -25.27
CA LEU A 205 -17.24 11.19 -24.33
C LEU A 205 -15.76 11.21 -23.90
N GLU A 206 -14.84 11.35 -24.85
CA GLU A 206 -13.41 11.38 -24.57
C GLU A 206 -13.02 12.58 -23.71
N SER A 207 -13.59 13.75 -24.00
CA SER A 207 -13.37 14.97 -23.22
C SER A 207 -13.93 14.83 -21.79
N GLY A 208 -15.12 14.23 -21.64
CA GLY A 208 -15.73 13.93 -20.35
C GLY A 208 -14.92 12.91 -19.56
N PHE A 209 -14.48 11.84 -20.21
CA PHE A 209 -13.60 10.82 -19.62
C PHE A 209 -12.26 11.42 -19.18
N ARG A 210 -11.60 12.23 -20.02
CA ARG A 210 -10.38 12.95 -19.65
C ARG A 210 -10.62 13.89 -18.47
N ALA A 211 -11.76 14.60 -18.43
CA ALA A 211 -12.10 15.46 -17.30
C ALA A 211 -12.28 14.68 -16.01
N TRP A 212 -12.89 13.50 -16.09
CA TRP A 212 -13.04 12.59 -14.97
C TRP A 212 -11.69 12.01 -14.51
N ILE A 213 -10.85 11.49 -15.42
CA ILE A 213 -9.50 10.99 -15.13
C ILE A 213 -8.60 12.07 -14.55
N ARG A 214 -8.70 13.33 -14.99
CA ARG A 214 -7.93 14.43 -14.39
C ARG A 214 -8.19 14.59 -12.89
N ASN A 215 -9.38 14.23 -12.41
CA ASN A 215 -9.65 14.21 -10.97
C ASN A 215 -8.92 13.06 -10.26
N LEU A 216 -8.62 11.95 -10.95
CA LEU A 216 -7.81 10.83 -10.44
C LEU A 216 -6.32 11.17 -10.44
N HIS A 217 -5.85 11.96 -11.42
CA HIS A 217 -4.49 12.50 -11.44
C HIS A 217 -4.31 13.75 -10.56
N ALA A 218 -5.31 14.11 -9.74
CA ALA A 218 -5.17 15.26 -8.86
C ALA A 218 -4.00 15.11 -7.88
N ALA A 219 -3.70 13.86 -7.47
CA ALA A 219 -2.54 13.57 -6.66
C ALA A 219 -1.21 13.75 -7.40
N GLY A 220 -1.16 13.75 -8.74
CA GLY A 220 0.08 13.80 -9.50
C GLY A 220 0.00 13.12 -10.87
N ASP A 221 1.13 13.07 -11.57
CA ASP A 221 1.30 12.32 -12.82
C ASP A 221 2.37 11.23 -12.66
N ALA A 222 2.85 10.67 -13.79
CA ALA A 222 3.87 9.62 -13.78
C ALA A 222 5.22 10.06 -13.19
N THR A 223 5.50 11.36 -13.11
CA THR A 223 6.81 11.89 -12.71
C THR A 223 6.83 12.40 -11.26
N PHE A 224 5.74 13.00 -10.80
CA PHE A 224 5.65 13.51 -9.42
C PHE A 224 4.23 13.39 -8.88
N ARG A 225 4.12 13.55 -7.56
CA ARG A 225 2.88 13.65 -6.80
C ARG A 225 2.91 14.81 -5.82
N ILE A 226 1.75 15.33 -5.48
CA ILE A 226 1.58 16.25 -4.36
C ILE A 226 1.79 15.45 -3.07
N ALA A 227 2.53 16.02 -2.14
CA ALA A 227 2.87 15.41 -0.88
C ALA A 227 2.56 16.34 0.30
N PHE A 228 2.17 15.73 1.42
CA PHE A 228 1.91 16.40 2.68
C PHE A 228 2.97 15.96 3.69
N ARG A 229 3.63 16.92 4.34
CA ARG A 229 4.54 16.65 5.45
C ARG A 229 3.98 17.22 6.73
N LEU A 230 3.69 16.34 7.68
CA LEU A 230 3.29 16.75 9.02
C LEU A 230 4.55 16.92 9.87
N GLU A 231 4.76 18.14 10.35
CA GLU A 231 5.82 18.52 11.27
C GLU A 231 5.24 18.61 12.68
N ALA A 232 5.80 17.80 13.58
CA ALA A 232 5.47 17.83 15.00
C ALA A 232 6.20 19.00 15.68
N PRO A 233 5.56 19.68 16.65
CA PRO A 233 6.24 20.73 17.39
C PRO A 233 7.33 20.18 18.30
N ALA A 234 8.38 20.99 18.51
CA ALA A 234 9.54 20.59 19.29
C ALA A 234 9.21 20.33 20.77
N ASN A 235 8.33 21.17 21.34
CA ASN A 235 7.82 21.03 22.69
C ASN A 235 6.30 21.11 22.68
N GLN A 236 5.63 20.25 23.43
CA GLN A 236 4.20 20.39 23.72
C GLN A 236 4.03 21.54 24.72
N VAL A 237 3.49 22.67 24.26
CA VAL A 237 3.08 23.75 25.15
C VAL A 237 1.78 23.31 25.83
N ILE A 238 1.88 22.81 27.06
CA ILE A 238 0.71 22.63 27.92
C ILE A 238 0.41 24.03 28.48
N ASP A 239 -0.58 24.72 27.90
CA ASP A 239 -1.04 26.00 28.43
C ASP A 239 -1.63 25.74 29.83
N ALA A 240 -0.85 26.06 30.87
CA ALA A 240 -1.16 25.76 32.27
C ALA A 240 -2.26 26.66 32.85
N SER A 241 -3.01 27.36 32.00
CA SER A 241 -4.23 28.06 32.40
C SER A 241 -5.39 27.07 32.47
N PHE A 242 -5.63 26.51 33.65
CA PHE A 242 -6.86 25.77 34.02
C PHE A 242 -8.15 26.61 33.91
N THR A 243 -8.10 27.79 33.29
CA THR A 243 -9.18 28.76 33.16
C THR A 243 -9.77 28.73 31.76
N GLY A 244 -10.43 27.64 31.37
CA GLY A 244 -11.56 27.58 30.41
C GLY A 244 -11.43 28.21 29.00
N ALA A 245 -10.35 28.89 28.65
CA ALA A 245 -10.11 29.52 27.36
C ALA A 245 -9.26 28.57 26.52
N MET A 246 -9.93 27.58 25.94
CA MET A 246 -9.34 26.55 25.09
C MET A 246 -8.86 27.18 23.78
N ASN A 247 -7.66 27.79 23.78
CA ASN A 247 -6.96 28.06 22.54
C ASN A 247 -5.92 26.97 22.36
N PRO A 248 -6.24 25.87 21.65
CA PRO A 248 -5.26 24.82 21.45
C PRO A 248 -4.12 25.39 20.60
N SER A 249 -2.90 25.37 21.13
CA SER A 249 -1.72 25.86 20.42
C SER A 249 -1.63 25.17 19.05
N ARG A 250 -1.69 25.95 17.97
CA ARG A 250 -1.63 25.46 16.58
C ARG A 250 -0.18 25.25 16.15
N ASP A 251 0.53 24.43 16.89
CA ASP A 251 1.98 24.29 16.74
C ASP A 251 2.38 23.22 15.71
N TRP A 252 1.42 22.38 15.30
CA TRP A 252 1.62 21.40 14.24
C TRP A 252 1.52 22.06 12.88
N LYS A 253 2.42 21.69 11.97
CA LYS A 253 2.44 22.27 10.61
C LYS A 253 2.32 21.16 9.58
N LEU A 254 1.29 21.22 8.76
CA LEU A 254 1.12 20.37 7.60
C LEU A 254 1.60 21.13 6.35
N HIS A 255 2.82 20.85 5.90
CA HIS A 255 3.43 21.50 4.74
C HIS A 255 2.99 20.84 3.43
N TYR A 256 2.75 21.67 2.42
CA TYR A 256 2.43 21.22 1.06
C TYR A 256 3.69 21.17 0.21
N MET A 257 3.88 20.07 -0.51
CA MET A 257 5.07 19.80 -1.28
C MET A 257 4.75 19.08 -2.58
N LEU A 258 5.71 19.07 -3.49
CA LEU A 258 5.74 18.21 -4.66
C LEU A 258 6.87 17.20 -4.47
N GLN A 259 6.57 15.92 -4.63
CA GLN A 259 7.49 14.80 -4.43
C GLN A 259 7.65 14.03 -5.73
N ALA A 260 8.87 13.70 -6.13
CA ALA A 260 9.06 12.86 -7.30
C ALA A 260 8.74 11.38 -7.02
N ARG A 261 8.24 10.66 -8.03
CA ARG A 261 7.78 9.26 -7.87
C ARG A 261 8.91 8.24 -7.85
N ASP A 262 9.92 8.44 -8.68
CA ASP A 262 11.12 7.61 -8.82
C ASP A 262 12.20 7.91 -7.77
N ASP A 263 12.15 9.09 -7.13
CA ASP A 263 12.97 9.42 -5.95
C ASP A 263 12.11 10.16 -4.90
N PRO A 264 11.49 9.43 -3.96
CA PRO A 264 10.65 10.02 -2.92
C PRO A 264 11.38 10.97 -1.97
N SER A 265 12.72 10.98 -1.93
CA SER A 265 13.48 11.91 -1.11
C SER A 265 13.54 13.32 -1.71
N LEU A 266 13.27 13.42 -3.02
CA LEU A 266 13.26 14.68 -3.75
C LEU A 266 11.93 15.41 -3.52
N LEU A 267 12.01 16.49 -2.75
CA LEU A 267 10.88 17.31 -2.34
C LEU A 267 11.08 18.77 -2.75
N VAL A 268 10.03 19.37 -3.30
CA VAL A 268 9.95 20.81 -3.61
C VAL A 268 8.85 21.41 -2.74
N SER A 269 9.18 22.43 -1.95
CA SER A 269 8.18 23.05 -1.06
C SER A 269 7.21 23.94 -1.85
N ALA A 270 5.98 24.10 -1.34
CA ALA A 270 5.01 25.01 -1.93
C ALA A 270 5.53 26.46 -2.04
N ASP A 271 6.32 26.93 -1.07
CA ASP A 271 6.95 28.26 -1.14
C ASP A 271 7.85 28.43 -2.38
N GLN A 272 8.66 27.42 -2.70
CA GLN A 272 9.47 27.41 -3.92
C GLN A 272 8.59 27.38 -5.19
N ILE A 273 7.50 26.62 -5.16
CA ILE A 273 6.55 26.51 -6.28
C ILE A 273 5.88 27.86 -6.59
N TRP A 274 5.43 28.58 -5.56
CA TRP A 274 4.79 29.89 -5.75
C TRP A 274 5.76 30.99 -6.19
N LYS A 275 7.05 30.86 -5.85
CA LYS A 275 8.10 31.79 -6.31
C LYS A 275 8.54 31.54 -7.76
N SER A 276 8.24 30.38 -8.32
CA SER A 276 8.61 30.09 -9.71
C SER A 276 7.86 30.95 -10.71
N SER A 277 8.59 31.53 -11.66
CA SER A 277 8.07 32.40 -12.71
C SER A 277 8.14 31.66 -14.05
N GLY A 278 7.14 30.84 -14.37
CA GLY A 278 7.10 30.12 -15.65
C GLY A 278 6.17 28.92 -15.66
N SER A 279 5.90 28.42 -16.87
CA SER A 279 5.13 27.18 -17.09
C SER A 279 5.92 25.92 -16.73
N ALA A 280 7.23 26.01 -16.49
CA ALA A 280 8.06 24.89 -16.06
C ALA A 280 9.11 25.33 -15.03
N MET A 281 9.40 24.47 -14.05
CA MET A 281 10.46 24.63 -13.06
C MET A 281 11.49 23.52 -13.25
N THR A 282 12.79 23.81 -13.17
CA THR A 282 13.81 22.76 -13.09
C THR A 282 14.44 22.76 -11.71
N GLN A 283 14.36 21.64 -10.99
CA GLN A 283 14.97 21.50 -9.67
C GLN A 283 15.62 20.12 -9.56
N LEU A 284 16.86 20.09 -9.07
CA LEU A 284 17.67 18.87 -8.90
C LEU A 284 17.76 18.02 -10.20
N GLY A 285 17.92 18.69 -11.35
CA GLY A 285 18.03 18.04 -12.66
C GLY A 285 16.72 17.54 -13.27
N ARG A 286 15.56 17.84 -12.66
CA ARG A 286 14.24 17.40 -13.12
C ARG A 286 13.36 18.59 -13.49
N ARG A 287 12.59 18.43 -14.57
CA ARG A 287 11.68 19.45 -15.08
C ARG A 287 10.24 19.17 -14.65
N PHE A 288 9.64 20.13 -13.98
CA PHE A 288 8.27 20.12 -13.49
C PHE A 288 7.43 21.04 -14.37
N GLU A 289 6.54 20.47 -15.18
CA GLU A 289 5.57 21.23 -15.96
C GLU A 289 4.40 21.69 -15.07
N ARG A 290 4.06 22.97 -15.17
CA ARG A 290 2.92 23.67 -14.56
C ARG A 290 2.76 23.37 -13.06
N PRO A 291 3.82 23.53 -12.24
CA PRO A 291 3.83 23.06 -10.84
C PRO A 291 2.76 23.73 -9.98
N GLN A 292 2.47 25.01 -10.22
CA GLN A 292 1.44 25.78 -9.52
C GLN A 292 0.03 25.23 -9.76
N GLU A 293 -0.32 24.95 -11.02
CA GLU A 293 -1.63 24.40 -11.36
C GLU A 293 -1.83 23.00 -10.79
N LYS A 294 -0.77 22.18 -10.82
CA LYS A 294 -0.80 20.84 -10.25
C LYS A 294 -0.94 20.86 -8.73
N MET A 295 -0.26 21.80 -8.06
CA MET A 295 -0.44 22.04 -6.63
C MET A 295 -1.90 22.45 -6.33
N LEU A 296 -2.47 23.40 -7.06
CA LEU A 296 -3.87 23.81 -6.85
C LEU A 296 -4.86 22.67 -7.13
N ALA A 297 -4.64 21.87 -8.18
CA ALA A 297 -5.48 20.73 -8.50
C ALA A 297 -5.45 19.67 -7.39
N GLY A 298 -4.26 19.31 -6.90
CA GLY A 298 -4.10 18.32 -5.83
C GLY A 298 -4.62 18.80 -4.49
N LEU A 299 -4.35 20.05 -4.11
CA LEU A 299 -4.92 20.64 -2.90
C LEU A 299 -6.45 20.77 -3.02
N GLY A 300 -6.98 21.09 -4.20
CA GLY A 300 -8.42 21.17 -4.44
C GLY A 300 -9.12 19.81 -4.28
N TYR A 301 -8.45 18.72 -4.70
CA TYR A 301 -8.93 17.37 -4.43
C TYR A 301 -8.81 16.99 -2.96
N ALA A 302 -7.64 17.20 -2.35
CA ALA A 302 -7.41 16.91 -0.93
C ALA A 302 -8.35 17.70 -0.01
N GLY A 303 -8.72 18.92 -0.39
CA GLY A 303 -9.70 19.75 0.31
C GLY A 303 -11.11 19.15 0.38
N ARG A 304 -11.46 18.22 -0.52
CA ARG A 304 -12.72 17.46 -0.45
C ARG A 304 -12.69 16.36 0.59
N LEU A 305 -11.50 15.79 0.84
CA LEU A 305 -11.27 14.77 1.86
C LEU A 305 -11.01 15.40 3.23
N TYR A 306 -10.39 16.57 3.27
CA TYR A 306 -10.04 17.27 4.50
C TYR A 306 -10.31 18.77 4.38
N ILE A 307 -11.46 19.19 4.93
CA ILE A 307 -11.98 20.56 4.85
C ILE A 307 -10.93 21.63 5.24
N PRO A 308 -10.08 21.46 6.27
CA PRO A 308 -9.06 22.45 6.61
C PRO A 308 -8.08 22.78 5.45
N VAL A 309 -7.79 21.84 4.56
CA VAL A 309 -6.99 22.12 3.34
C VAL A 309 -7.76 23.03 2.38
N ALA A 310 -9.08 22.84 2.25
CA ALA A 310 -9.92 23.72 1.43
C ALA A 310 -9.95 25.17 1.95
N GLU A 311 -9.91 25.36 3.27
CA GLU A 311 -9.79 26.70 3.88
C GLU A 311 -8.48 27.38 3.51
N SER A 312 -7.37 26.62 3.43
CA SER A 312 -6.07 27.17 3.02
C SER A 312 -6.07 27.70 1.57
N LEU A 313 -6.90 27.13 0.69
CA LEU A 313 -7.04 27.55 -0.70
C LEU A 313 -7.73 28.91 -0.89
N LYS A 314 -8.33 29.49 0.15
CA LYS A 314 -8.86 30.86 0.11
C LYS A 314 -7.73 31.90 0.03
N GLY A 315 -6.52 31.54 0.46
CA GLY A 315 -5.32 32.37 0.32
C GLY A 315 -4.72 32.32 -1.09
N LYS A 316 -4.00 33.37 -1.48
CA LYS A 316 -3.38 33.47 -2.83
C LYS A 316 -2.28 32.43 -3.09
N SER A 317 -1.58 31.97 -2.06
CA SER A 317 -0.41 31.09 -2.18
C SER A 317 -0.34 30.14 -0.97
N PRO A 318 -1.17 29.09 -0.94
CA PRO A 318 -1.22 28.16 0.19
C PRO A 318 0.08 27.39 0.31
N THR A 319 0.75 27.48 1.47
CA THR A 319 2.05 26.80 1.70
C THR A 319 1.99 25.72 2.77
N ARG A 320 1.14 25.90 3.77
CA ARG A 320 0.94 24.97 4.88
C ARG A 320 -0.42 25.18 5.52
N LEU A 321 -0.77 24.27 6.42
CA LEU A 321 -1.88 24.38 7.35
C LEU A 321 -1.35 24.25 8.78
N ASP A 322 -1.73 25.19 9.64
CA ASP A 322 -1.40 25.13 11.07
C ASP A 322 -2.53 24.37 11.80
N LEU A 323 -2.17 23.29 12.48
CA LEU A 323 -3.08 22.34 13.11
C LEU A 323 -2.89 22.34 14.63
N ASP A 324 -3.97 22.09 15.35
CA ASP A 324 -3.84 21.66 16.75
C ASP A 324 -3.56 20.16 16.88
N THR A 325 -3.20 19.73 18.08
CA THR A 325 -2.86 18.34 18.39
C THR A 325 -3.99 17.34 18.08
N ARG A 326 -5.26 17.74 18.26
CA ARG A 326 -6.41 16.86 17.95
C ARG A 326 -6.62 16.75 16.45
N GLN A 327 -6.49 17.87 15.72
CA GLN A 327 -6.58 17.89 14.27
C GLN A 327 -5.43 17.13 13.61
N ALA A 328 -4.21 17.22 14.14
CA ALA A 328 -3.05 16.45 13.69
C ALA A 328 -3.29 14.95 13.87
N TYR A 329 -3.83 14.54 15.03
CA TYR A 329 -4.19 13.16 15.28
C TYR A 329 -5.28 12.64 14.33
N ALA A 330 -6.38 13.39 14.17
CA ALA A 330 -7.46 13.03 13.25
C ALA A 330 -6.97 12.93 11.82
N PHE A 331 -6.11 13.87 11.38
CA PHE A 331 -5.47 13.81 10.07
C PHE A 331 -4.66 12.52 9.89
N LEU A 332 -3.84 12.14 10.88
CA LEU A 332 -2.99 10.94 10.78
C LEU A 332 -3.78 9.62 10.80
N ARG A 333 -4.90 9.55 11.53
CA ARG A 333 -5.72 8.33 11.64
C ARG A 333 -6.72 8.16 10.49
N GLU A 334 -7.37 9.24 10.07
CA GLU A 334 -8.53 9.17 9.17
C GLU A 334 -8.15 9.61 7.75
N THR A 335 -7.57 10.80 7.62
CA THR A 335 -7.33 11.43 6.32
C THR A 335 -6.09 10.89 5.61
N ALA A 336 -5.00 10.70 6.35
CA ALA A 336 -3.69 10.31 5.84
C ALA A 336 -3.75 9.01 5.01
N PRO A 337 -4.38 7.91 5.49
CA PRO A 337 -4.54 6.70 4.70
C PRO A 337 -5.32 6.93 3.41
N MET A 338 -6.43 7.69 3.45
CA MET A 338 -7.24 7.98 2.26
C MET A 338 -6.48 8.81 1.22
N LEU A 339 -5.62 9.74 1.65
CA LEU A 339 -4.76 10.52 0.76
C LEU A 339 -3.67 9.64 0.14
N GLU A 340 -3.05 8.76 0.93
CA GLU A 340 -2.06 7.82 0.42
C GLU A 340 -2.65 6.86 -0.62
N GLU A 341 -3.85 6.32 -0.35
CA GLU A 341 -4.63 5.50 -1.31
C GLU A 341 -5.00 6.27 -2.58
N ALA A 342 -5.33 7.56 -2.45
CA ALA A 342 -5.56 8.44 -3.60
C ALA A 342 -4.28 8.82 -4.36
N GLY A 343 -3.11 8.32 -3.94
CA GLY A 343 -1.82 8.47 -4.62
C GLY A 343 -0.99 9.68 -4.20
N PHE A 344 -1.39 10.39 -3.14
CA PHE A 344 -0.60 11.50 -2.57
C PHE A 344 0.62 10.97 -1.80
N GLY A 345 1.67 11.77 -1.73
CA GLY A 345 2.81 11.49 -0.86
C GLY A 345 2.49 11.88 0.59
N LEU A 346 2.87 11.04 1.54
CA LEU A 346 2.70 11.36 2.96
C LEU A 346 4.03 11.21 3.70
N LEU A 347 4.44 12.28 4.39
CA LEU A 347 5.59 12.29 5.28
C LEU A 347 5.08 12.56 6.69
N VAL A 348 4.87 11.47 7.42
CA VAL A 348 4.50 11.51 8.84
C VAL A 348 5.74 11.61 9.73
N PRO A 349 5.60 12.09 10.97
CA PRO A 349 6.69 12.08 11.93
C PRO A 349 7.22 10.65 12.16
N PRO A 350 8.55 10.46 12.35
CA PRO A 350 9.16 9.12 12.44
C PRO A 350 8.64 8.22 13.56
N TRP A 351 8.03 8.78 14.59
CA TRP A 351 7.48 8.05 15.73
C TRP A 351 6.08 7.47 15.46
N TRP A 352 5.30 8.03 14.52
CA TRP A 352 3.90 7.63 14.29
C TRP A 352 3.75 6.15 13.91
N ASN A 353 4.70 5.63 13.14
CA ASN A 353 4.69 4.25 12.66
C ASN A 353 5.50 3.28 13.55
N LYS A 354 6.02 3.74 14.70
CA LYS A 354 6.79 2.86 15.60
C LYS A 354 5.86 2.17 16.60
N PRO A 355 6.02 0.86 16.86
CA PRO A 355 5.28 0.15 17.90
C PRO A 355 5.40 0.83 19.25
N GLY A 356 6.63 1.25 19.62
CA GLY A 356 6.92 1.92 20.89
C GLY A 356 6.47 3.38 21.00
N ALA A 357 5.48 3.81 20.22
CA ALA A 357 4.85 5.13 20.37
C ALA A 357 3.37 4.98 20.77
N ARG A 358 3.02 3.88 21.46
CA ARG A 358 1.66 3.55 21.91
C ARG A 358 1.67 3.09 23.38
N LEU A 359 0.49 3.02 23.98
CA LEU A 359 0.31 2.37 25.28
C LEU A 359 0.41 0.86 25.13
N GLY A 360 1.23 0.26 25.98
CA GLY A 360 1.47 -1.17 26.03
C GLY A 360 1.54 -1.67 27.46
N MET A 361 1.49 -2.99 27.60
CA MET A 361 1.74 -3.68 28.85
C MET A 361 3.05 -4.45 28.78
N ARG A 362 3.80 -4.46 29.88
CA ARG A 362 4.95 -5.33 30.07
C ARG A 362 4.76 -6.23 31.26
N LEU A 363 5.13 -7.49 31.06
CA LEU A 363 5.14 -8.48 32.12
C LEU A 363 6.57 -8.64 32.62
N ARG A 364 6.82 -8.28 33.88
CA ARG A 364 8.10 -8.52 34.54
C ARG A 364 8.00 -9.76 35.41
N LEU A 365 8.85 -10.75 35.14
CA LEU A 365 8.92 -12.02 35.87
C LEU A 365 10.22 -12.10 36.65
N ARG A 366 10.10 -12.36 37.96
CA ARG A 366 11.22 -12.49 38.90
C ARG A 366 11.12 -13.79 39.67
N PRO A 367 12.24 -14.41 40.08
CA PRO A 367 12.20 -15.53 41.01
C PRO A 367 11.53 -15.11 42.32
N ALA A 368 10.70 -15.97 42.90
CA ALA A 368 10.20 -15.75 44.26
C ALA A 368 11.36 -15.85 45.28
N GLU A 369 11.22 -15.16 46.41
CA GLU A 369 12.21 -15.19 47.48
C GLU A 369 12.45 -16.64 47.95
N GLY A 370 13.71 -17.08 47.92
CA GLY A 370 14.13 -18.43 48.32
C GLY A 370 14.39 -19.41 47.17
N VAL A 371 14.04 -19.07 45.92
CA VAL A 371 14.38 -19.87 44.72
C VAL A 371 15.68 -19.37 44.11
N THR A 372 16.82 -19.93 44.55
CA THR A 372 18.15 -19.55 44.06
C THR A 372 18.59 -20.39 42.86
N ARG A 373 19.49 -19.83 42.04
CA ARG A 373 20.14 -20.51 40.90
C ARG A 373 20.79 -21.85 41.27
N GLU A 374 21.25 -21.99 42.52
CA GLU A 374 21.85 -23.21 43.05
C GLU A 374 20.82 -24.32 43.33
N ALA A 375 19.62 -23.94 43.80
CA ALA A 375 18.51 -24.88 43.96
C ALA A 375 17.99 -25.35 42.60
N VAL A 376 17.95 -24.44 41.62
CA VAL A 376 17.64 -24.71 40.21
C VAL A 376 18.63 -25.70 39.59
N ALA A 377 19.94 -25.47 39.74
CA ALA A 377 21.00 -26.31 39.18
C ALA A 377 21.03 -27.76 39.75
N LYS A 378 20.43 -27.98 40.93
CA LYS A 378 20.29 -29.30 41.56
C LYS A 378 19.04 -30.07 41.14
N GLY A 379 18.32 -29.63 40.09
CA GLY A 379 17.15 -30.32 39.54
C GLY A 379 15.88 -30.17 40.38
N LYS A 380 15.76 -29.11 41.19
CA LYS A 380 14.57 -28.82 42.01
C LYS A 380 13.61 -27.80 41.36
N LEU A 381 13.72 -27.58 40.06
CA LEU A 381 12.73 -26.77 39.33
C LEU A 381 11.55 -27.65 38.98
N SER A 382 10.40 -27.37 39.60
CA SER A 382 9.11 -27.90 39.16
C SER A 382 8.25 -26.78 38.60
N PHE A 383 7.28 -27.12 37.76
CA PHE A 383 6.27 -26.18 37.28
C PHE A 383 5.45 -25.50 38.40
N GLN A 384 5.47 -26.07 39.61
CA GLN A 384 4.79 -25.54 40.79
C GLN A 384 5.62 -24.49 41.54
N ASN A 385 6.89 -24.30 41.18
CA ASN A 385 7.72 -23.29 41.82
C ASN A 385 7.10 -21.92 41.58
N LEU A 386 7.02 -21.13 42.63
CA LEU A 386 6.44 -19.79 42.56
C LEU A 386 7.46 -18.82 41.97
N ILE A 387 6.95 -17.94 41.11
CA ILE A 387 7.67 -16.78 40.61
C ILE A 387 6.80 -15.54 40.83
N GLN A 388 7.46 -14.42 41.07
CA GLN A 388 6.80 -13.14 41.20
C GLN A 388 6.56 -12.58 39.81
N TYR A 389 5.32 -12.21 39.53
CA TYR A 389 4.98 -11.45 38.33
C TYR A 389 4.58 -10.03 38.73
N ARG A 390 4.87 -9.09 37.84
CA ARG A 390 4.40 -7.73 37.95
C ARG A 390 4.06 -7.20 36.57
N TRP A 391 2.87 -6.65 36.44
CA TRP A 391 2.48 -5.90 35.27
C TRP A 391 2.90 -4.45 35.39
N GLU A 392 3.51 -3.93 34.33
CA GLU A 392 3.88 -2.53 34.19
C GLU A 392 3.20 -1.97 32.96
N LEU A 393 2.55 -0.81 33.12
CA LEU A 393 2.07 -0.06 31.97
C LEU A 393 3.28 0.63 31.34
N SER A 394 3.51 0.41 30.06
CA SER A 394 4.55 1.09 29.31
C SER A 394 3.96 2.02 28.27
N LEU A 395 4.75 3.05 27.98
CA LEU A 395 4.54 3.92 26.84
C LEU A 395 5.77 3.80 25.95
N GLY A 396 5.69 2.91 24.97
CA GLY A 396 6.86 2.40 24.28
C GLY A 396 7.89 1.81 25.24
N ASP A 397 9.14 2.26 25.15
CA ASP A 397 10.24 1.76 25.97
C ASP A 397 10.27 2.34 27.40
N THR A 398 9.37 3.25 27.75
CA THR A 398 9.34 3.87 29.09
C THR A 398 8.21 3.29 29.98
N PRO A 399 8.52 2.74 31.17
CA PRO A 399 7.47 2.38 32.15
C PRO A 399 6.81 3.64 32.71
N LEU A 400 5.49 3.60 32.88
CA LEU A 400 4.67 4.67 33.45
C LEU A 400 4.18 4.31 34.85
N THR A 401 4.33 5.25 35.78
CA THR A 401 3.70 5.15 37.10
C THR A 401 2.22 5.53 37.06
N GLU A 402 1.48 5.17 38.12
CA GLU A 402 0.06 5.51 38.23
C GLU A 402 -0.22 7.00 38.10
N GLN A 403 0.58 7.80 38.80
CA GLN A 403 0.44 9.24 38.83
C GLN A 403 0.73 9.87 37.46
N GLU A 404 1.78 9.40 36.78
CA GLU A 404 2.14 9.89 35.46
C GLU A 404 1.04 9.61 34.43
N PHE A 405 0.52 8.38 34.36
CA PHE A 405 -0.56 8.06 33.45
C PHE A 405 -1.85 8.81 33.79
N ARG A 406 -2.24 8.93 35.07
CA ARG A 406 -3.42 9.71 35.44
C ARG A 406 -3.29 11.18 35.02
N ALA A 407 -2.09 11.76 35.12
CA ALA A 407 -1.82 13.10 34.63
C ALA A 407 -1.95 13.19 33.10
N LEU A 408 -1.46 12.20 32.36
CA LEU A 408 -1.57 12.15 30.90
C LEU A 408 -3.01 11.95 30.42
N ALA A 409 -3.75 11.03 31.04
CA ALA A 409 -5.15 10.78 30.76
C ALA A 409 -6.01 12.03 31.03
N ALA A 410 -5.66 12.83 32.04
CA ALA A 410 -6.34 14.08 32.34
C ALA A 410 -6.17 15.16 31.25
N LEU A 411 -5.10 15.12 30.45
CA LEU A 411 -4.89 16.05 29.33
C LEU A 411 -5.93 15.88 28.21
N LYS A 412 -6.55 14.69 28.11
CA LYS A 412 -7.58 14.36 27.09
C LYS A 412 -7.14 14.68 25.66
N THR A 413 -5.84 14.59 25.40
CA THR A 413 -5.23 14.78 24.09
C THR A 413 -4.73 13.43 23.56
N PRO A 414 -5.01 13.10 22.29
CA PRO A 414 -4.64 11.80 21.72
C PRO A 414 -3.15 11.70 21.37
N LEU A 415 -2.42 12.81 21.41
CA LEU A 415 -0.97 12.88 21.23
C LEU A 415 -0.38 13.68 22.39
N VAL A 416 0.62 13.11 23.05
CA VAL A 416 1.33 13.70 24.18
C VAL A 416 2.83 13.54 24.01
N GLN A 417 3.60 14.46 24.59
CA GLN A 417 5.05 14.40 24.58
C GLN A 417 5.57 13.98 25.96
N ILE A 418 6.37 12.91 26.00
CA ILE A 418 7.00 12.39 27.21
C ILE A 418 8.50 12.36 27.01
N ARG A 419 9.26 13.03 27.90
CA ARG A 419 10.73 13.09 27.85
C ARG A 419 11.26 13.47 26.46
N GLY A 420 10.55 14.38 25.78
CA GLY A 420 10.89 14.86 24.44
C GLY A 420 10.36 14.00 23.27
N GLN A 421 9.74 12.84 23.53
CA GLN A 421 9.20 11.95 22.50
C GLN A 421 7.68 12.03 22.41
N TRP A 422 7.16 12.09 21.20
CA TRP A 422 5.71 12.08 20.94
C TRP A 422 5.16 10.66 20.98
N VAL A 423 4.01 10.51 21.62
CA VAL A 423 3.34 9.24 21.81
C VAL A 423 1.84 9.39 21.59
N GLN A 424 1.25 8.36 21.00
CA GLN A 424 -0.18 8.17 20.83
C GLN A 424 -0.85 7.59 22.07
N LEU A 425 -1.93 8.26 22.50
CA LEU A 425 -2.88 7.77 23.50
C LEU A 425 -4.21 7.49 22.80
N ASP A 426 -4.50 6.22 22.54
CA ASP A 426 -5.79 5.80 22.03
C ASP A 426 -6.83 5.81 23.16
N PRO A 427 -7.99 6.49 23.03
CA PRO A 427 -9.02 6.51 24.06
C PRO A 427 -9.42 5.12 24.56
N GLU A 428 -9.51 4.14 23.65
CA GLU A 428 -9.86 2.76 24.02
C GLU A 428 -8.77 2.10 24.88
N GLN A 429 -7.50 2.38 24.57
CA GLN A 429 -6.34 1.90 25.35
C GLN A 429 -6.25 2.61 26.70
N VAL A 430 -6.60 3.90 26.78
CA VAL A 430 -6.64 4.64 28.04
C VAL A 430 -7.70 4.05 28.97
N ASP A 431 -8.92 3.80 28.47
CA ASP A 431 -9.98 3.17 29.26
C ASP A 431 -9.60 1.75 29.69
N ALA A 432 -8.98 0.98 28.80
CA ALA A 432 -8.43 -0.34 29.11
C ALA A 432 -7.38 -0.29 30.22
N ALA A 433 -6.45 0.68 30.16
CA ALA A 433 -5.42 0.89 31.17
C ALA A 433 -6.00 1.33 32.54
N ILE A 434 -7.02 2.18 32.55
CA ILE A 434 -7.72 2.58 33.78
C ILE A 434 -8.36 1.35 34.44
N ARG A 435 -9.12 0.55 33.66
CA ARG A 435 -9.75 -0.69 34.16
C ARG A 435 -8.71 -1.70 34.64
N PHE A 436 -7.58 -1.76 33.95
CA PHE A 436 -6.48 -2.64 34.30
C PHE A 436 -5.92 -2.32 35.70
N TRP A 437 -5.69 -1.04 36.00
CA TRP A 437 -5.24 -0.61 37.33
C TRP A 437 -6.30 -0.71 38.42
N GLU A 438 -7.58 -0.48 38.10
CA GLU A 438 -8.68 -0.63 39.05
C GLU A 438 -8.88 -2.08 39.52
N LYS A 439 -8.53 -3.07 38.69
CA LYS A 439 -8.65 -4.50 39.03
C LYS A 439 -7.64 -5.01 40.06
N GLN A 440 -6.66 -4.19 40.47
CA GLN A 440 -5.63 -4.49 41.49
C GLN A 440 -4.73 -5.74 41.25
N ASP A 441 -4.86 -6.45 40.13
CA ASP A 441 -4.07 -7.65 39.80
C ASP A 441 -2.71 -7.31 39.16
N MET A 442 -1.99 -6.34 39.76
CA MET A 442 -0.76 -5.75 39.22
C MET A 442 0.49 -6.58 39.51
N GLY A 443 0.36 -7.59 40.37
CA GLY A 443 1.44 -8.50 40.69
C GLY A 443 1.06 -9.44 41.81
N GLY A 444 1.78 -10.55 41.88
CA GLY A 444 1.55 -11.63 42.82
C GLY A 444 2.56 -12.75 42.61
N GLU A 445 2.29 -13.88 43.23
CA GLU A 445 3.07 -15.10 43.04
C GLU A 445 2.24 -16.11 42.26
N ILE A 446 2.76 -16.53 41.11
CA ILE A 446 2.17 -17.56 40.26
C ILE A 446 3.16 -18.68 40.04
N SER A 447 2.65 -19.86 39.73
CA SER A 447 3.51 -20.97 39.34
C SER A 447 4.22 -20.68 38.01
N VAL A 448 5.39 -21.29 37.79
CA VAL A 448 6.11 -21.18 36.50
C VAL A 448 5.21 -21.58 35.32
N LEU A 449 4.35 -22.59 35.50
CA LEU A 449 3.40 -23.01 34.46
C LEU A 449 2.37 -21.92 34.14
N GLU A 450 1.80 -21.29 35.16
CA GLU A 450 0.85 -20.19 34.97
C GLU A 450 1.51 -18.97 34.33
N ALA A 451 2.76 -18.67 34.67
CA ALA A 451 3.52 -17.59 34.04
C ALA A 451 3.80 -17.86 32.56
N LEU A 452 4.13 -19.10 32.20
CA LEU A 452 4.28 -19.52 30.82
C LEU A 452 2.96 -19.46 30.06
N GLN A 453 1.88 -19.96 30.67
CA GLN A 453 0.54 -19.85 30.11
C GLN A 453 0.16 -18.38 29.92
N MET A 454 0.46 -17.51 30.87
CA MET A 454 0.24 -16.06 30.80
C MET A 454 1.08 -15.42 29.70
N GLY A 455 2.34 -15.79 29.52
CA GLY A 455 3.19 -15.30 28.42
C GLY A 455 2.78 -15.80 27.03
N MET A 456 2.24 -17.01 26.93
CA MET A 456 1.73 -17.57 25.66
C MET A 456 0.32 -17.05 25.32
N THR A 457 -0.53 -16.87 26.33
CA THR A 457 -1.89 -16.33 26.19
C THR A 457 -1.94 -14.81 26.27
N ALA A 458 -0.83 -14.14 26.62
CA ALA A 458 -0.67 -12.69 26.67
C ALA A 458 -1.22 -12.01 25.42
N GLY A 459 -0.85 -12.49 24.23
CA GLY A 459 -1.36 -11.95 22.95
C GLY A 459 -2.87 -12.15 22.73
N GLN A 460 -3.52 -13.00 23.53
CA GLN A 460 -4.95 -13.32 23.47
C GLN A 460 -5.74 -12.78 24.67
N MET A 461 -5.08 -12.22 25.69
CA MET A 461 -5.79 -11.64 26.84
C MET A 461 -6.57 -10.41 26.36
N SER A 462 -7.89 -10.45 26.56
CA SER A 462 -8.82 -9.38 26.18
C SER A 462 -8.74 -8.17 27.15
N THR A 463 -7.53 -7.76 27.54
CA THR A 463 -7.32 -6.57 28.37
C THR A 463 -7.48 -5.28 27.57
N GLY A 464 -7.45 -5.35 26.23
CA GLY A 464 -7.58 -4.20 25.33
C GLY A 464 -6.26 -3.44 25.11
N LEU A 465 -5.16 -3.87 25.74
CA LEU A 465 -3.81 -3.32 25.57
C LEU A 465 -2.89 -4.36 24.94
N PRO A 466 -2.04 -3.98 23.97
CA PRO A 466 -1.03 -4.87 23.44
C PRO A 466 0.04 -5.15 24.49
N ILE A 467 0.48 -6.40 24.59
CA ILE A 467 1.66 -6.75 25.38
C ILE A 467 2.89 -6.56 24.50
N GLU A 468 3.73 -5.59 24.86
CA GLU A 468 4.90 -5.20 24.07
C GLU A 468 6.10 -6.08 24.36
N GLU A 469 6.28 -6.46 25.64
CA GLU A 469 7.51 -7.10 26.10
C GLU A 469 7.27 -7.96 27.34
N ILE A 470 7.96 -9.10 27.41
CA ILE A 470 8.07 -9.93 28.60
C ILE A 470 9.51 -9.83 29.10
N ILE A 471 9.70 -9.19 30.25
CA ILE A 471 11.00 -9.00 30.88
C ILE A 471 11.17 -10.10 31.92
N THR A 472 12.23 -10.89 31.78
CA THR A 472 12.59 -11.93 32.76
C THR A 472 13.92 -11.58 33.42
N GLU A 473 14.06 -11.94 34.70
CA GLU A 473 15.24 -11.61 35.49
C GLU A 473 15.93 -12.86 36.05
N ASP A 474 17.26 -12.78 36.21
CA ASP A 474 18.11 -13.82 36.78
C ASP A 474 18.00 -15.16 36.02
N TRP A 475 17.83 -16.28 36.72
CA TRP A 475 17.84 -17.62 36.14
C TRP A 475 16.65 -17.87 35.20
N LEU A 476 15.57 -17.07 35.29
CA LEU A 476 14.40 -17.22 34.43
C LEU A 476 14.71 -16.94 32.96
N THR A 477 15.61 -15.99 32.68
CA THR A 477 16.02 -15.67 31.31
C THR A 477 16.73 -16.86 30.66
N ASP A 478 17.77 -17.38 31.31
CA ASP A 478 18.52 -18.56 30.86
C ASP A 478 17.60 -19.78 30.68
N TRP A 479 16.61 -19.93 31.54
CA TRP A 479 15.67 -21.06 31.53
C TRP A 479 14.66 -20.95 30.38
N LEU A 480 14.09 -19.76 30.15
CA LEU A 480 13.15 -19.51 29.04
C LEU A 480 13.83 -19.62 27.67
N GLU A 481 15.07 -19.13 27.53
CA GLU A 481 15.84 -19.28 26.30
C GLU A 481 16.09 -20.76 25.97
N ARG A 482 16.42 -21.58 26.96
CA ARG A 482 16.56 -23.04 26.79
C ARG A 482 15.24 -23.72 26.43
N PHE A 483 14.13 -23.23 26.95
CA PHE A 483 12.79 -23.75 26.64
C PHE A 483 12.38 -23.44 25.19
N ASN A 484 12.72 -22.26 24.67
CA ASN A 484 12.40 -21.83 23.31
C ASN A 484 13.34 -22.40 22.22
N GLU A 485 14.43 -23.08 22.58
CA GLU A 485 15.32 -23.75 21.64
C GLU A 485 15.01 -25.27 21.53
N PRO A 486 14.26 -25.71 20.50
CA PRO A 486 13.83 -27.12 20.35
C PRO A 486 14.97 -28.13 20.13
N GLY A 487 16.23 -27.69 20.09
CA GLY A 487 17.41 -28.52 19.81
C GLY A 487 18.32 -28.84 21.01
N LYS A 488 18.03 -28.34 22.22
CA LYS A 488 18.90 -28.54 23.41
C LYS A 488 18.37 -29.48 24.48
N VAL A 489 17.20 -30.11 24.26
CA VAL A 489 16.74 -31.19 25.16
C VAL A 489 17.64 -32.40 24.92
N ASN A 490 18.50 -32.72 25.89
CA ASN A 490 19.34 -33.92 25.83
C ASN A 490 18.45 -35.16 25.77
N GLU A 491 18.47 -35.86 24.64
CA GLU A 491 17.73 -37.12 24.51
C GLU A 491 18.26 -38.14 25.52
N LEU A 492 17.41 -38.55 26.45
CA LEU A 492 17.73 -39.56 27.43
C LEU A 492 17.70 -40.95 26.78
N PRO A 493 18.58 -41.87 27.23
CA PRO A 493 18.50 -43.27 26.83
C PRO A 493 17.18 -43.87 27.31
N GLN A 494 16.69 -44.86 26.57
CA GLN A 494 15.46 -45.55 26.93
C GLN A 494 15.55 -46.17 28.34
N PRO A 495 14.48 -46.12 29.16
CA PRO A 495 14.47 -46.75 30.47
C PRO A 495 14.72 -48.25 30.39
N ALA A 496 15.62 -48.77 31.23
CA ALA A 496 15.99 -50.18 31.25
C ALA A 496 14.82 -51.13 31.59
N GLY A 497 13.76 -50.62 32.24
CA GLY A 497 12.55 -51.38 32.59
C GLY A 497 11.47 -51.40 31.50
N LEU A 498 11.65 -50.70 30.38
CA LEU A 498 10.66 -50.65 29.31
C LEU A 498 10.86 -51.80 28.32
N THR A 499 9.90 -52.74 28.30
CA THR A 499 9.86 -53.82 27.31
C THR A 499 9.26 -53.31 25.99
N GLY A 500 10.08 -52.66 25.16
CA GLY A 500 9.70 -52.09 23.86
C GLY A 500 10.83 -51.24 23.27
N GLU A 501 10.64 -50.62 22.10
CA GLU A 501 11.57 -49.63 21.54
C GLU A 501 10.84 -48.30 21.35
N LEU A 502 11.33 -47.22 21.98
CA LEU A 502 10.72 -45.90 21.84
C LEU A 502 11.04 -45.31 20.45
N ARG A 503 9.99 -44.97 19.68
CA ARG A 503 10.15 -44.22 18.43
C ARG A 503 10.80 -42.86 18.68
N PRO A 504 11.47 -42.22 17.70
CA PRO A 504 12.20 -40.96 17.90
C PRO A 504 11.37 -39.87 18.59
N TYR A 505 10.11 -39.67 18.19
CA TYR A 505 9.22 -38.69 18.84
C TYR A 505 8.83 -39.08 20.28
N GLN A 506 8.79 -40.38 20.61
CA GLN A 506 8.50 -40.88 21.96
C GLN A 506 9.72 -40.75 22.87
N ARG A 507 10.94 -40.94 22.34
CA ARG A 507 12.18 -40.62 23.05
C ARG A 507 12.27 -39.13 23.33
N PHE A 508 11.95 -38.30 22.35
CA PHE A 508 11.88 -36.86 22.52
C PHE A 508 10.85 -36.48 23.59
N GLY A 509 9.62 -36.99 23.50
CA GLY A 509 8.57 -36.76 24.49
C GLY A 509 8.92 -37.27 25.90
N TYR A 510 9.56 -38.43 26.02
CA TYR A 510 10.06 -38.96 27.30
C TYR A 510 11.17 -38.08 27.88
N SER A 511 12.15 -37.69 27.06
CA SER A 511 13.25 -36.82 27.47
C SER A 511 12.73 -35.44 27.87
N TRP A 512 11.69 -34.96 27.19
CA TRP A 512 10.98 -33.73 27.52
C TRP A 512 10.25 -33.85 28.86
N LEU A 513 9.54 -34.95 29.13
CA LEU A 513 8.86 -35.19 30.40
C LEU A 513 9.81 -35.39 31.59
N ALA A 514 11.00 -35.94 31.36
CA ALA A 514 12.01 -36.15 32.40
C ALA A 514 12.95 -34.95 32.61
N PHE A 515 12.91 -33.96 31.73
CA PHE A 515 13.57 -32.67 31.91
C PHE A 515 12.84 -31.79 32.94
N PHE A 516 11.55 -32.06 33.18
CA PHE A 516 10.71 -31.53 34.27
C PHE A 516 10.61 -32.54 35.42
#